data_AF-A0A068ST36-F1
#
_entry.id   AF-A0A068ST36-F1
#
_cell.length_a   1.000
_cell.length_b   1.000
_cell.length_c   1.000
_cell.angle_alpha   90.00
_cell.angle_beta   90.00
_cell.angle_gamma   90.00
#
_symmetry.space_group_name_H-M   'P 1'
#
loop_
_entity.id
_entity.type
_entity.pdbx_description
1 polymer ?
#
loop_
_entity_poly.entity_id
_entity_poly.type
_entity_poly.pdbx_seq_one_letter_code
_entity_poly.pdbx_strand_id
1 'polypeptide(L)'
;MLRQAGSPALQALAIRMLEEWPAAAGAIPAQGDPSSFFSIEMHTSVPCDLGETFRVTLLGDAIHAMTPTLGRGANVAMRDAALLGHAIIAVERGEVGLALALTAYEREMAGYGFGVVRESAFIGQGLMGQDPLAA
;
A
#
# COMPACT_ATOMS: atom_id res chain seq x y z
N MET A 1 -13.62 9.94 -18.61
CA MET A 1 -12.63 9.94 -17.50
C MET A 1 -13.22 9.14 -16.35
N LEU A 2 -12.74 7.92 -16.05
CA LEU A 2 -13.29 7.10 -14.94
C LEU A 2 -13.22 7.82 -13.59
N ARG A 3 -12.18 8.64 -13.40
CA ARG A 3 -12.00 9.50 -12.21
C ARG A 3 -13.13 10.49 -11.95
N GLN A 4 -13.87 10.88 -12.98
CA GLN A 4 -14.96 11.87 -12.88
C GLN A 4 -16.35 11.23 -12.92
N ALA A 5 -16.43 9.90 -13.07
CA ALA A 5 -17.69 9.21 -13.11
C ALA A 5 -18.30 9.14 -11.71
N GLY A 6 -19.59 9.47 -11.59
CA GLY A 6 -20.34 9.26 -10.36
C GLY A 6 -20.53 7.78 -10.06
N SER A 7 -20.79 7.46 -8.80
CA SER A 7 -20.96 6.09 -8.31
C SER A 7 -21.94 5.23 -9.15
N PRO A 8 -23.14 5.71 -9.55
CA PRO A 8 -24.04 4.92 -10.41
C PRO A 8 -23.45 4.57 -11.78
N ALA A 9 -22.65 5.46 -12.37
CA ALA A 9 -22.00 5.21 -13.65
C ALA A 9 -20.87 4.18 -13.51
N LEU A 10 -20.17 4.17 -12.37
CA LEU A 10 -19.16 3.16 -12.05
C LEU A 10 -19.79 1.79 -11.77
N GLN A 11 -20.93 1.74 -11.07
CA GLN A 11 -21.70 0.51 -10.86
C GLN A 11 -22.18 -0.07 -12.19
N ALA A 12 -22.77 0.76 -13.06
CA ALA A 12 -23.18 0.34 -14.40
C ALA A 12 -22.00 -0.16 -15.23
N LEU A 13 -20.83 0.49 -15.14
CA LEU A 13 -19.62 0.01 -15.80
C LEU A 13 -19.19 -1.36 -15.28
N ALA A 14 -19.15 -1.57 -13.96
CA ALA A 14 -18.77 -2.83 -13.35
C ALA A 14 -19.69 -3.98 -13.80
N ILE A 15 -21.01 -3.74 -13.87
CA ILE A 15 -21.98 -4.72 -14.38
C ILE A 15 -21.69 -5.04 -15.86
N ARG A 16 -21.46 -4.01 -16.69
CA ARG A 16 -21.15 -4.19 -18.13
C ARG A 16 -19.88 -5.01 -18.35
N MET A 17 -18.85 -4.79 -17.53
CA MET A 17 -17.59 -5.54 -17.62
C MET A 17 -17.75 -7.05 -17.34
N LEU A 18 -18.87 -7.47 -16.77
CA LEU A 18 -19.17 -8.85 -16.39
C LEU A 18 -20.28 -9.47 -17.26
N GLU A 19 -20.71 -8.83 -18.35
CA GLU A 19 -21.81 -9.33 -19.21
C GLU A 19 -21.54 -10.72 -19.80
N GLU A 20 -20.28 -11.04 -20.10
CA GLU A 20 -19.88 -12.35 -20.64
C GLU A 20 -19.59 -13.40 -19.56
N TRP A 21 -19.66 -13.02 -18.28
CA TRP A 21 -19.45 -13.93 -17.15
C TRP A 21 -20.77 -14.61 -16.75
N PRO A 22 -20.73 -15.71 -15.97
CA PRO A 22 -21.94 -16.30 -15.41
C PRO A 22 -22.80 -15.25 -14.68
N ALA A 23 -24.11 -15.31 -14.84
CA ALA A 23 -25.06 -14.28 -14.38
C ALA A 23 -24.91 -13.89 -12.89
N ALA A 24 -24.47 -14.83 -12.04
CA ALA A 24 -24.20 -14.57 -10.64
C ALA A 24 -23.12 -13.50 -10.40
N ALA A 25 -22.15 -13.34 -11.31
CA ALA A 25 -21.08 -12.35 -11.20
C ALA A 25 -21.63 -10.92 -11.30
N GLY A 26 -22.48 -10.64 -12.29
CA GLY A 26 -23.12 -9.32 -12.46
C GLY A 26 -24.15 -8.99 -11.39
N ALA A 27 -24.76 -10.00 -10.76
CA ALA A 27 -25.72 -9.81 -9.68
C ALA A 27 -25.10 -9.20 -8.41
N ILE A 28 -23.79 -9.42 -8.18
CA ILE A 28 -23.06 -8.89 -7.01
C ILE A 28 -22.96 -7.35 -7.06
N PRO A 29 -22.35 -6.72 -8.08
CA PRO A 29 -22.30 -5.26 -8.15
C PRO A 29 -23.69 -4.64 -8.33
N ALA A 30 -24.66 -5.32 -8.96
CA ALA A 30 -26.03 -4.82 -9.07
C ALA A 30 -26.76 -4.66 -7.72
N GLN A 31 -26.39 -5.43 -6.71
CA GLN A 31 -26.95 -5.34 -5.35
C GLN A 31 -26.12 -4.46 -4.41
N GLY A 32 -24.95 -4.00 -4.85
CA GLY A 32 -24.13 -3.07 -4.07
C GLY A 32 -24.82 -1.72 -3.87
N ASP A 33 -24.50 -1.04 -2.76
CA ASP A 33 -24.99 0.30 -2.48
C ASP A 33 -24.60 1.25 -3.64
N PRO A 34 -25.56 1.88 -4.33
CA PRO A 34 -25.28 2.76 -5.46
C PRO A 34 -24.43 3.99 -5.10
N SER A 35 -24.21 4.27 -3.81
CA SER A 35 -23.34 5.35 -3.32
C SER A 35 -21.91 4.90 -2.99
N SER A 36 -21.61 3.59 -3.00
CA SER A 36 -20.33 3.03 -2.55
C SER A 36 -19.37 2.64 -3.68
N PHE A 37 -19.62 3.04 -4.93
CA PHE A 37 -18.72 2.78 -6.06
C PHE A 37 -17.84 4.00 -6.32
N PHE A 38 -16.54 3.78 -6.31
CA PHE A 38 -15.55 4.82 -6.54
C PHE A 38 -14.36 4.25 -7.33
N SER A 39 -13.73 5.12 -8.11
CA SER A 39 -12.53 4.77 -8.87
C SER A 39 -11.32 4.94 -7.96
N ILE A 40 -10.50 3.88 -7.85
CA ILE A 40 -9.20 3.93 -7.18
C ILE A 40 -8.14 3.84 -8.26
N GLU A 41 -7.18 4.75 -8.21
CA GLU A 41 -5.94 4.58 -8.93
C GLU A 41 -4.90 3.98 -8.00
N MET A 42 -4.34 2.86 -8.45
CA MET A 42 -3.39 2.10 -7.66
C MET A 42 -1.98 2.54 -8.05
N HIS A 43 -1.20 2.89 -7.04
CA HIS A 43 0.20 3.26 -7.17
C HIS A 43 1.07 2.32 -6.33
N THR A 44 2.34 2.21 -6.68
CA THR A 44 3.33 1.45 -5.93
C THR A 44 4.60 2.28 -5.78
N SER A 45 5.27 2.16 -4.64
CA SER A 45 6.60 2.70 -4.42
C SER A 45 7.63 1.95 -5.27
N VAL A 46 8.69 2.65 -5.64
CA VAL A 46 9.95 2.04 -6.11
C VAL A 46 10.89 1.95 -4.91
N PRO A 47 11.43 0.76 -4.58
CA PRO A 47 12.38 0.62 -3.49
C PRO A 47 13.56 1.60 -3.59
N CYS A 48 13.90 2.27 -2.49
CA CYS A 48 14.94 3.29 -2.44
C CYS A 48 15.76 3.22 -1.14
N ASP A 49 16.86 3.98 -1.08
CA ASP A 49 17.58 4.25 0.16
C ASP A 49 17.08 5.59 0.74
N LEU A 50 16.86 5.63 2.06
CA LEU A 50 16.45 6.84 2.78
C LEU A 50 17.63 7.80 3.05
N GLY A 51 18.87 7.34 2.88
CA GLY A 51 20.06 8.12 3.16
C GLY A 51 20.25 8.41 4.65
N GLU A 52 21.03 9.45 4.98
CA GLU A 52 21.28 9.84 6.37
C GLU A 52 20.11 10.68 6.90
N THR A 53 19.44 10.18 7.93
CA THR A 53 18.34 10.87 8.62
C THR A 53 18.75 11.29 10.02
N PHE A 54 18.28 12.46 10.47
CA PHE A 54 18.65 13.00 11.79
C PHE A 54 17.46 13.13 12.74
N ARG A 55 16.35 13.71 12.27
CA ARG A 55 15.15 13.97 13.07
C ARG A 55 13.83 13.80 12.30
N VAL A 56 13.91 13.28 11.08
CA VAL A 56 12.77 13.04 10.20
C VAL A 56 12.96 11.65 9.61
N THR A 57 11.93 10.83 9.71
CA THR A 57 11.88 9.49 9.11
C THR A 57 10.49 9.23 8.56
N LEU A 58 10.29 8.11 7.86
CA LEU A 58 9.03 7.73 7.22
C LEU A 58 8.48 6.43 7.81
N LEU A 59 7.17 6.21 7.61
CA LEU A 59 6.48 4.95 7.95
C LEU A 59 5.25 4.77 7.06
N GLY A 60 4.78 3.53 6.91
CA GLY A 60 3.60 3.17 6.14
C GLY A 60 3.71 3.57 4.67
N ASP A 61 2.59 4.03 4.11
CA ASP A 61 2.49 4.39 2.69
C ASP A 61 3.37 5.59 2.29
N ALA A 62 3.85 6.38 3.26
CA ALA A 62 4.79 7.46 2.99
C ALA A 62 6.13 6.97 2.41
N ILE A 63 6.49 5.70 2.64
CA ILE A 63 7.70 5.07 2.13
C ILE A 63 7.41 3.80 1.32
N HIS A 64 6.43 2.98 1.73
CA HIS A 64 6.13 1.70 1.09
C HIS A 64 4.69 1.59 0.55
N ALA A 65 4.18 2.62 -0.14
CA ALA A 65 2.91 2.49 -0.86
C ALA A 65 2.95 1.25 -1.78
N MET A 66 1.89 0.45 -1.76
CA MET A 66 1.84 -0.82 -2.49
C MET A 66 0.44 -1.07 -3.04
N THR A 67 0.37 -1.81 -4.14
CA THR A 67 -0.91 -2.29 -4.66
C THR A 67 -1.54 -3.26 -3.65
N PRO A 68 -2.89 -3.28 -3.52
CA PRO A 68 -3.57 -4.01 -2.45
C PRO A 68 -3.63 -5.53 -2.70
N THR A 69 -2.84 -6.06 -3.62
CA THR A 69 -2.85 -7.47 -4.07
C THR A 69 -2.63 -8.46 -2.94
N LEU A 70 -1.82 -8.09 -1.94
CA LEU A 70 -1.59 -8.89 -0.73
C LEU A 70 -2.42 -8.48 0.48
N GLY A 71 -3.08 -7.31 0.46
CA GLY A 71 -3.80 -6.77 1.61
C GLY A 71 -2.91 -6.48 2.83
N ARG A 72 -1.60 -6.25 2.64
CA ARG A 72 -0.62 -6.14 3.73
C ARG A 72 -0.24 -4.71 4.14
N GLY A 73 -0.60 -3.68 3.36
CA GLY A 73 -0.16 -2.29 3.61
C GLY A 73 -0.43 -1.80 5.04
N ALA A 74 -1.66 -1.95 5.54
CA ALA A 74 -2.01 -1.55 6.91
C ALA A 74 -1.21 -2.32 7.98
N ASN A 75 -0.96 -3.61 7.78
CA ASN A 75 -0.16 -4.42 8.70
C ASN A 75 1.31 -3.99 8.73
N VAL A 76 1.87 -3.62 7.56
CA VAL A 76 3.21 -3.06 7.45
C VAL A 76 3.28 -1.73 8.18
N ALA A 77 2.33 -0.81 7.94
CA ALA A 77 2.28 0.48 8.64
C ALA A 77 2.19 0.34 10.17
N MET A 78 1.38 -0.61 10.68
CA MET A 78 1.31 -0.89 12.11
C MET A 78 2.62 -1.46 12.66
N ARG A 79 3.32 -2.31 11.89
CA ARG A 79 4.64 -2.81 12.26
C ARG A 79 5.67 -1.68 12.29
N ASP A 80 5.66 -0.79 11.31
CA ASP A 80 6.53 0.39 11.25
C ASP A 80 6.33 1.25 12.51
N ALA A 81 5.08 1.53 12.88
CA ALA A 81 4.74 2.32 14.05
C ALA A 81 5.23 1.67 15.36
N ALA A 82 5.07 0.36 15.51
CA ALA A 82 5.57 -0.36 16.69
C ALA A 82 7.10 -0.34 16.78
N LEU A 83 7.79 -0.56 15.66
CA LEU A 83 9.25 -0.55 15.61
C LEU A 83 9.81 0.85 15.91
N LEU A 84 9.23 1.90 15.31
CA LEU A 84 9.61 3.29 15.57
C LEU A 84 9.34 3.67 17.03
N GLY A 85 8.23 3.22 17.60
CA GLY A 85 7.89 3.43 19.01
C GLY A 85 8.96 2.87 19.96
N HIS A 86 9.42 1.64 19.72
CA HIS A 86 10.51 1.04 20.49
C HIS A 86 11.82 1.83 20.36
N ALA A 87 12.16 2.29 19.15
CA ALA A 87 13.35 3.11 18.93
C ALA A 87 13.29 4.44 19.71
N ILE A 88 12.14 5.11 19.72
CA ILE A 88 11.92 6.36 20.47
C ILE A 88 12.06 6.13 21.97
N ILE A 89 11.48 5.04 22.51
CA ILE A 89 11.57 4.70 23.94
C ILE A 89 13.02 4.44 24.35
N ALA A 90 13.80 3.71 23.54
CA ALA A 90 15.20 3.44 23.84
C ALA A 90 16.04 4.73 23.89
N VAL A 91 15.74 5.71 23.01
CA VAL A 91 16.38 7.03 23.04
C VAL A 91 16.00 7.81 24.29
N GLU A 92 14.72 7.82 24.66
CA GLU A 92 14.22 8.51 25.86
C GLU A 92 14.87 7.98 27.15
N ARG A 93 15.11 6.68 27.22
CA ARG A 93 15.80 6.02 28.34
C ARG A 93 17.32 6.20 28.35
N GLY A 94 17.89 6.83 27.32
CA GLY A 94 19.33 7.02 27.17
C GLY A 94 20.10 5.73 26.84
N GLU A 95 19.41 4.69 26.34
CA GLU A 95 20.03 3.41 25.97
C GLU A 95 20.81 3.51 24.65
N VAL A 96 20.37 4.40 23.75
CA VAL A 96 20.96 4.61 22.42
C VAL A 96 20.80 6.07 21.97
N GLY A 97 21.75 6.58 21.19
CA GLY A 97 21.63 7.91 20.57
C GLY A 97 20.60 7.94 19.44
N LEU A 98 19.91 9.08 19.27
CA LEU A 98 18.83 9.25 18.28
C LEU A 98 19.22 8.80 16.86
N ALA A 99 20.37 9.24 16.36
CA ALA A 99 20.82 8.92 15.00
C ALA A 99 20.96 7.40 14.81
N LEU A 100 21.58 6.71 15.78
CA LEU A 100 21.77 5.26 15.71
C LEU A 100 20.43 4.50 15.81
N ALA A 101 19.51 4.98 16.64
CA ALA A 101 18.17 4.40 16.78
C ALA A 101 17.36 4.52 15.48
N LEU A 102 17.38 5.70 14.84
CA LEU A 102 16.69 5.92 13.57
C LEU A 102 17.31 5.12 12.43
N THR A 103 18.64 5.08 12.32
CA THR A 103 19.32 4.25 11.30
C THR A 103 18.97 2.77 11.46
N ALA A 104 18.90 2.26 12.69
CA ALA A 104 18.51 0.87 12.95
C ALA A 104 17.04 0.62 12.56
N TYR A 105 16.13 1.52 12.97
CA TYR A 105 14.72 1.49 12.58
C TYR A 105 14.56 1.47 11.05
N GLU A 106 15.19 2.40 10.34
CA GLU A 106 15.04 2.57 8.90
C GLU A 106 15.56 1.37 8.12
N ARG A 107 16.70 0.81 8.54
CA ARG A 107 17.26 -0.38 7.91
C ARG A 107 16.32 -1.57 8.01
N GLU A 108 15.75 -1.80 9.18
CA GLU A 108 14.81 -2.92 9.36
C GLU A 108 13.50 -2.66 8.62
N MET A 109 12.93 -1.47 8.79
CA MET A 109 11.69 -0.99 8.17
C MET A 109 11.74 -1.09 6.65
N ALA A 110 12.79 -0.55 6.01
CA ALA A 110 12.98 -0.63 4.56
C ALA A 110 13.16 -2.09 4.09
N GLY A 111 13.84 -2.92 4.88
CA GLY A 111 14.10 -4.32 4.57
C GLY A 111 12.81 -5.13 4.37
N TYR A 112 11.91 -5.11 5.37
CA TYR A 112 10.64 -5.83 5.23
C TYR A 112 9.64 -5.07 4.36
N GLY A 113 9.56 -3.74 4.45
CA GLY A 113 8.60 -2.93 3.72
C GLY A 113 8.76 -3.05 2.21
N PHE A 114 9.98 -2.86 1.70
CA PHE A 114 10.26 -3.05 0.27
C PHE A 114 10.23 -4.52 -0.17
N GLY A 115 10.37 -5.47 0.75
CA GLY A 115 10.08 -6.88 0.48
C GLY A 115 8.62 -7.06 0.06
N VAL A 116 7.68 -6.49 0.83
CA VAL A 116 6.24 -6.57 0.54
C VAL A 116 5.86 -5.78 -0.72
N VAL A 117 6.49 -4.63 -0.98
CA VAL A 117 6.28 -3.87 -2.22
C VAL A 117 6.60 -4.71 -3.45
N ARG A 118 7.77 -5.38 -3.45
CA ARG A 118 8.18 -6.25 -4.57
C ARG A 118 7.23 -7.42 -4.76
N GLU A 119 6.83 -8.07 -3.68
CA GLU A 119 5.89 -9.19 -3.72
C GLU A 119 4.52 -8.77 -4.24
N SER A 120 3.99 -7.64 -3.75
CA SER A 120 2.70 -7.09 -4.19
C SER A 120 2.71 -6.73 -5.67
N ALA A 121 3.80 -6.14 -6.15
CA ALA A 121 3.98 -5.78 -7.55
C ALA A 121 4.09 -7.01 -8.47
N PHE A 122 4.81 -8.06 -8.04
CA PHE A 122 4.90 -9.31 -8.78
C PHE A 122 3.52 -9.96 -8.97
N ILE A 123 2.73 -10.06 -7.90
CA ILE A 123 1.36 -10.57 -7.99
C ILE A 123 0.45 -9.64 -8.80
N GLY A 124 0.65 -8.32 -8.67
CA GLY A 124 -0.10 -7.29 -9.37
C GLY A 124 0.00 -7.36 -10.89
N GLN A 125 1.14 -7.82 -11.42
CA GLN A 125 1.29 -8.05 -12.87
C GLN A 125 0.24 -9.05 -13.39
N GLY A 126 0.02 -10.16 -12.67
CA GLY A 126 -0.92 -11.19 -13.08
C GLY A 126 -2.39 -10.88 -12.73
N LEU A 127 -2.63 -10.28 -11.56
CA LEU A 127 -4.00 -10.06 -11.06
C LEU A 127 -4.63 -8.75 -11.53
N MET A 128 -3.81 -7.71 -11.70
CA MET A 128 -4.28 -6.34 -11.94
C MET A 128 -3.69 -5.70 -13.21
N GLY A 129 -2.82 -6.41 -13.94
CA GLY A 129 -2.12 -5.85 -15.11
C GLY A 129 -1.17 -4.72 -14.74
N GLN A 130 -0.65 -4.71 -13.52
CA GLN A 130 0.32 -3.71 -13.05
C GLN A 130 1.61 -3.79 -13.86
N ASP A 131 2.21 -2.65 -14.21
CA ASP A 131 3.55 -2.63 -14.80
C ASP A 131 4.60 -3.19 -13.82
N PRO A 132 5.68 -3.80 -14.32
CA PRO A 132 6.83 -4.19 -13.50
C PRO A 132 7.41 -2.97 -12.75
N LEU A 133 7.96 -3.22 -11.55
CA LEU A 133 8.70 -2.18 -10.85
C LEU A 133 9.91 -1.74 -11.69
N ALA A 134 10.16 -0.42 -11.69
CA ALA A 134 11.37 0.12 -12.28
C ALA A 134 12.62 -0.50 -11.61
N ALA A 135 13.66 -0.74 -12.43
CA ALA A 135 14.94 -1.26 -11.99
C ALA A 135 15.74 -0.21 -11.20
#